data_AF-A0A9W6RGT1-F1
#
_entry.id   AF-A0A9W6RGT1-F1
#
_cell.length_a   1.000
_cell.length_b   1.000
_cell.length_c   1.000
_cell.angle_alpha   90.00
_cell.angle_beta   90.00
_cell.angle_gamma   90.00
#
_symmetry.space_group_name_H-M   'P 1'
#
loop_
_entity.id
_entity.type
_entity.pdbx_description
1 polymer ?
#
loop_
_entity_poly.entity_id
_entity_poly.type
_entity_poly.pdbx_seq_one_letter_code
_entity_poly.pdbx_strand_id
1 'polypeptide(L)'
;MVREGGRHPIRAGERSAPNAYGSLVRAAIETAVRMSHALTEANRTIVSLRKALWTRTVIGQVTGIIMAQRGLTADGAFEALARASQHRNVKLAELARTLVENPHSDRVL
;
A
#
# COMPACT_ATOMS: atom_id res chain seq x y z
N MET A 1 0.35 -70.45 -49.25
CA MET A 1 -0.81 -69.89 -49.97
C MET A 1 -1.71 -69.21 -48.96
N VAL A 2 -1.79 -67.87 -49.01
CA VAL A 2 -2.85 -66.95 -48.47
C VAL A 2 -3.05 -66.97 -46.93
N ARG A 3 -2.41 -66.07 -46.16
CA ARG A 3 -2.71 -64.65 -45.81
C ARG A 3 -3.69 -64.45 -44.62
N GLU A 4 -3.09 -63.91 -43.55
CA GLU A 4 -3.50 -62.80 -42.68
C GLU A 4 -4.93 -62.71 -42.10
N GLY A 5 -4.98 -62.57 -40.77
CA GLY A 5 -6.14 -62.08 -40.04
C GLY A 5 -5.89 -61.91 -38.55
N GLY A 6 -4.68 -61.48 -38.16
CA GLY A 6 -4.37 -61.15 -36.77
C GLY A 6 -5.23 -59.98 -36.32
N ARG A 7 -6.17 -60.24 -35.39
CA ARG A 7 -6.93 -59.20 -34.70
C ARG A 7 -5.95 -58.38 -33.85
N HIS A 8 -5.42 -57.33 -34.46
CA HIS A 8 -4.63 -56.32 -33.76
C HIS A 8 -5.59 -55.59 -32.81
N PRO A 9 -5.35 -55.55 -31.49
CA PRO A 9 -6.12 -54.69 -30.61
C PRO A 9 -5.86 -53.26 -31.06
N ILE A 10 -6.90 -52.56 -31.50
CA ILE A 10 -6.83 -51.12 -31.72
C ILE A 10 -6.47 -50.53 -30.36
N ARG A 11 -5.21 -50.13 -30.17
CA ARG A 11 -4.80 -49.28 -29.05
C ARG A 11 -5.75 -48.09 -29.10
N ALA A 12 -6.62 -47.99 -28.11
CA ALA A 12 -7.37 -46.77 -27.85
C ALA A 12 -6.32 -45.65 -27.79
N GLY A 13 -6.25 -44.86 -28.86
CA GLY A 13 -5.35 -43.73 -28.96
C GLY A 13 -5.50 -42.94 -27.68
N GLU A 14 -4.37 -42.61 -27.08
CA GLU A 14 -4.27 -41.62 -26.02
C GLU A 14 -5.22 -40.48 -26.37
N ARG A 15 -6.31 -40.40 -25.62
CA ARG A 15 -7.15 -39.21 -25.59
C ARG A 15 -6.23 -38.11 -25.10
N SER A 16 -5.55 -37.43 -26.01
CA SER A 16 -4.92 -36.15 -25.74
C SER A 16 -5.99 -35.32 -25.04
N ALA A 17 -5.80 -35.01 -23.76
CA ALA A 17 -6.81 -34.41 -22.91
C ALA A 17 -7.33 -33.16 -23.64
N PRO A 18 -8.61 -33.12 -24.09
CA PRO A 18 -9.09 -32.11 -25.06
C PRO A 18 -9.06 -30.65 -24.57
N ASN A 19 -8.46 -30.38 -23.42
CA ASN A 19 -8.47 -29.12 -22.69
C ASN A 19 -7.11 -28.77 -22.06
N ALA A 20 -6.01 -29.47 -22.37
CA ALA A 20 -4.70 -29.19 -21.78
C ALA A 20 -4.25 -27.74 -22.01
N TYR A 21 -4.37 -27.23 -23.24
CA TYR A 21 -4.05 -25.84 -23.56
C TYR A 21 -4.96 -24.84 -22.82
N GLY A 22 -6.27 -25.11 -22.77
CA GLY A 22 -7.23 -24.27 -22.05
C GLY A 22 -6.97 -24.20 -20.54
N SER A 23 -6.54 -25.31 -19.94
CA SER A 23 -6.18 -25.36 -18.52
C SER A 23 -4.94 -24.53 -18.20
N LEU A 24 -3.93 -24.54 -19.09
CA LEU A 24 -2.73 -23.71 -18.96
C LEU A 24 -3.04 -22.23 -19.08
N VAL A 25 -3.86 -21.84 -20.07
CA VAL A 25 -4.28 -20.45 -20.24
C VAL A 25 -5.10 -19.95 -19.04
N ARG A 26 -6.04 -20.77 -18.54
CA ARG A 26 -6.81 -20.45 -17.33
C ARG A 26 -5.88 -20.23 -16.13
N ALA A 27 -4.96 -21.18 -15.89
CA ALA A 27 -4.02 -21.08 -14.77
C ALA A 27 -3.12 -19.83 -14.87
N ALA A 28 -2.69 -19.47 -16.08
CA ALA A 28 -1.93 -18.26 -16.33
C ALA A 28 -2.74 -16.99 -16.03
N ILE A 29 -3.99 -16.91 -16.50
CA ILE A 29 -4.88 -15.77 -16.24
C ILE A 29 -5.16 -15.63 -14.74
N GLU A 30 -5.52 -16.72 -14.05
CA GLU A 30 -5.78 -16.68 -12.62
C GLU A 30 -4.55 -16.22 -11.83
N THR A 31 -3.37 -16.68 -12.22
CA THR A 31 -2.11 -16.25 -11.60
C THR A 31 -1.84 -14.77 -11.85
N ALA A 32 -2.03 -14.30 -13.08
CA ALA A 32 -1.87 -12.89 -13.43
C ALA A 32 -2.84 -11.99 -12.64
N VAL A 33 -4.11 -12.41 -12.49
CA VAL A 33 -5.10 -11.68 -11.70
C VAL A 33 -4.71 -11.63 -10.22
N ARG A 34 -4.29 -12.76 -9.62
CA ARG A 34 -3.78 -12.79 -8.23
C ARG A 34 -2.59 -11.86 -8.04
N MET A 35 -1.63 -11.89 -8.97
CA MET A 35 -0.45 -11.01 -8.93
C MET A 35 -0.83 -9.53 -9.06
N SER A 36 -1.79 -9.20 -9.93
CA SER A 36 -2.28 -7.83 -10.09
C SER A 36 -2.94 -7.29 -8.81
N HIS A 37 -3.77 -8.11 -8.15
CA HIS A 37 -4.36 -7.76 -6.86
C HIS A 37 -3.30 -7.59 -5.78
N ALA A 38 -2.35 -8.53 -5.68
CA ALA A 38 -1.27 -8.45 -4.71
C ALA A 38 -0.41 -7.19 -4.90
N LEU A 39 -0.06 -6.84 -6.14
CA LEU A 39 0.69 -5.63 -6.46
C LEU A 39 -0.10 -4.37 -6.10
N THR A 40 -1.41 -4.34 -6.39
CA THR A 40 -2.27 -3.21 -6.05
C THR A 40 -2.33 -3.00 -4.53
N GLU A 41 -2.47 -4.07 -3.76
CA GLU A 41 -2.55 -3.98 -2.30
C GLU A 41 -1.20 -3.62 -1.66
N ALA A 42 -0.10 -4.16 -2.18
CA ALA A 42 1.24 -3.76 -1.80
C ALA A 42 1.46 -2.25 -2.05
N ASN A 43 1.07 -1.75 -3.22
CA ASN A 43 1.18 -0.33 -3.55
C ASN A 43 0.32 0.55 -2.62
N ARG A 44 -0.91 0.15 -2.31
CA ARG A 44 -1.76 0.86 -1.34
C ARG A 44 -1.10 0.95 0.04
N THR A 45 -0.52 -0.16 0.50
CA THR A 45 0.20 -0.23 1.78
C THR A 45 1.43 0.68 1.78
N ILE A 46 2.21 0.69 0.69
CA ILE A 46 3.36 1.59 0.54
C ILE A 46 2.91 3.05 0.60
N VAL A 47 1.84 3.42 -0.11
CA VAL A 47 1.33 4.79 -0.12
C VAL A 47 0.83 5.21 1.26
N SER A 48 0.08 4.35 1.97
CA SER A 48 -0.42 4.65 3.31
C SER A 48 0.72 4.81 4.32
N LEU A 49 1.73 3.93 4.26
CA LEU A 49 2.90 4.01 5.11
C LEU A 49 3.73 5.28 4.84
N ARG A 50 3.98 5.60 3.57
CA ARG A 50 4.70 6.84 3.20
C ARG A 50 3.96 8.07 3.72
N LYS A 51 2.63 8.10 3.61
CA LYS A 51 1.81 9.18 4.17
C LYS A 51 1.91 9.26 5.70
N ALA A 52 1.82 8.13 6.39
CA ALA A 52 1.94 8.08 7.85
C ALA A 52 3.31 8.56 8.34
N LEU A 53 4.39 8.14 7.66
CA LEU A 53 5.76 8.59 7.94
C LEU A 53 5.91 10.09 7.71
N TRP A 54 5.41 10.61 6.58
CA TRP A 54 5.43 12.05 6.30
C TRP A 54 4.70 12.85 7.38
N THR A 55 3.49 12.43 7.75
CA THR A 55 2.71 13.06 8.82
C THR A 55 3.46 13.05 10.15
N ARG A 56 4.06 11.91 10.52
CA ARG A 56 4.85 11.82 11.76
C ARG A 56 6.07 12.74 11.74
N THR A 57 6.76 12.84 10.61
CA THR A 57 7.93 13.71 10.45
C THR A 57 7.57 15.18 10.59
N VAL A 58 6.56 15.67 9.87
CA VAL A 58 6.19 17.10 9.91
C VAL A 58 5.65 17.52 11.28
N ILE A 59 4.91 16.64 11.95
CA ILE A 59 4.46 16.87 13.33
C ILE A 59 5.66 16.91 14.27
N GLY A 60 6.60 15.95 14.17
CA GLY A 60 7.80 15.96 14.99
C GLY A 60 8.66 17.20 14.80
N GLN A 61 8.78 17.69 13.55
CA GLN A 61 9.51 18.92 13.23
C GLN A 61 8.88 20.13 13.92
N VAL A 62 7.56 20.33 13.77
CA VAL A 62 6.90 21.49 14.41
C VAL A 62 6.91 21.36 15.94
N THR A 63 6.74 20.16 16.49
CA THR A 63 6.85 19.92 17.93
C THR A 63 8.24 20.36 18.43
N GLY A 64 9.31 20.01 17.72
CA GLY A 64 10.67 20.46 18.04
C GLY A 64 10.84 21.98 17.96
N ILE A 65 10.23 22.63 16.96
CA ILE A 65 10.23 24.09 16.84
C ILE A 65 9.53 24.73 18.06
N ILE A 66 8.33 24.26 18.41
CA ILE A 66 7.55 24.76 19.56
C ILE A 66 8.33 24.55 20.86
N MET A 67 8.97 23.39 21.05
CA MET A 67 9.83 23.11 22.21
C MET A 67 10.94 24.17 22.33
N ALA A 68 11.66 24.43 21.24
CA ALA A 68 12.77 25.39 21.22
C ALA A 68 12.30 26.83 21.45
N GLN A 69 11.13 27.21 20.93
CA GLN A 69 10.61 28.57 21.04
C GLN A 69 9.95 28.86 22.39
N ARG A 70 9.28 27.86 23.00
CA ARG A 70 8.45 28.05 24.20
C ARG A 70 8.99 27.37 25.46
N GLY A 71 10.10 26.63 25.35
CA GLY A 71 10.66 25.86 26.47
C GLY A 71 9.74 24.73 26.95
N LEU A 72 8.86 24.23 26.07
CA LEU A 72 7.94 23.14 26.41
C LEU A 72 8.62 21.77 26.28
N THR A 73 8.09 20.80 27.01
CA THR A 73 8.39 19.38 26.76
C THR A 73 7.79 18.93 25.43
N ALA A 74 8.22 17.77 24.92
CA ALA A 74 7.66 17.20 23.69
C ALA A 74 6.14 16.99 23.79
N ASP A 75 5.66 16.44 24.91
CA ASP A 75 4.22 16.23 25.15
C ASP A 75 3.47 17.56 25.23
N GLY A 76 3.99 18.54 25.98
CA GLY A 76 3.36 19.86 26.09
C GLY A 76 3.29 20.60 24.76
N ALA A 77 4.33 20.51 23.93
CA ALA A 77 4.35 21.09 22.60
C ALA A 77 3.37 20.40 21.64
N PHE A 78 3.28 19.06 21.69
CA PHE A 78 2.31 18.31 20.89
C PHE A 78 0.87 18.64 21.30
N GLU A 79 0.58 18.73 22.61
CA GLU A 79 -0.75 19.12 23.09
C GLU A 79 -1.13 20.54 22.67
N ALA A 80 -0.19 21.49 22.74
CA ALA A 80 -0.42 22.86 22.28
C ALA A 80 -0.79 22.88 20.78
N LEU A 81 -0.03 22.15 19.96
CA LEU A 81 -0.33 21.99 18.54
C LEU A 81 -1.72 21.34 18.31
N ALA A 82 -2.06 20.30 19.09
CA ALA A 82 -3.36 19.62 18.99
C ALA A 82 -4.53 20.55 19.32
N ARG A 83 -4.42 21.33 20.41
CA ARG A 83 -5.43 22.32 20.78
C ARG A 83 -5.61 23.38 19.69
N ALA A 84 -4.51 23.90 19.14
CA ALA A 84 -4.57 24.87 18.05
C ALA A 84 -5.22 24.28 16.78
N SER A 85 -4.91 23.02 16.45
CA SER A 85 -5.52 22.30 15.32
C SER A 85 -7.04 22.17 15.48
N GLN A 86 -7.49 21.81 16.68
CA GLN A 86 -8.90 21.69 17.02
C GLN A 86 -9.60 23.05 16.97
N HIS A 87 -9.02 24.08 17.58
CA HIS A 87 -9.58 25.42 17.61
C HIS A 87 -9.76 26.00 16.20
N ARG A 88 -8.83 25.69 15.28
CA ARG A 88 -8.87 26.12 13.88
C ARG A 88 -9.68 25.17 12.98
N ASN A 89 -10.15 24.04 13.50
CA ASN A 89 -10.83 22.98 12.77
C ASN A 89 -10.08 22.55 11.49
N VAL A 90 -8.75 22.41 11.60
CA VAL A 90 -7.88 21.93 10.51
C VAL A 90 -7.22 20.63 10.93
N LYS A 91 -6.76 19.85 9.96
CA LYS A 91 -6.00 18.63 10.22
C LYS A 91 -4.66 18.99 10.85
N LEU A 92 -4.28 18.27 11.91
CA LEU A 92 -3.03 18.47 12.65
C LEU A 92 -1.80 18.52 11.73
N ALA A 93 -1.73 17.60 10.77
CA ALA A 93 -0.64 17.53 9.80
C ALA A 93 -0.57 18.77 8.87
N GLU A 94 -1.72 19.35 8.51
CA GLU A 94 -1.75 20.57 7.70
C GLU A 94 -1.32 21.79 8.51
N LEU A 95 -1.81 21.90 9.75
CA LEU A 95 -1.36 22.97 10.65
C LEU A 95 0.15 22.87 10.90
N ALA A 96 0.65 21.66 11.19
CA ALA A 96 2.07 21.41 11.37
C ALA A 96 2.87 21.85 10.15
N ARG A 97 2.42 21.51 8.94
CA ARG A 97 3.07 21.93 7.69
C ARG A 97 3.12 23.45 7.56
N THR A 98 2.00 24.15 7.77
CA THR A 98 1.95 25.62 7.69
C THR A 98 2.92 26.29 8.67
N LEU A 99 3.07 25.74 9.87
CA LEU A 99 3.97 26.25 10.90
C LEU A 99 5.44 25.93 10.61
N VAL A 100 5.74 24.77 10.02
CA VAL A 100 7.10 24.46 9.54
C VAL A 100 7.51 25.39 8.41
N GLU A 101 6.58 25.68 7.48
CA GLU A 101 6.81 26.65 6.39
C GLU A 101 6.95 28.09 6.92
N ASN A 102 6.28 28.43 8.03
CA ASN A 102 6.30 29.76 8.64
C ASN A 102 6.56 29.70 10.16
N PRO A 103 7.82 29.46 10.61
CA PRO A 103 8.12 29.21 12.03
C PRO A 103 7.81 30.38 12.97
N HIS A 104 7.74 31.60 12.47
CA HIS A 104 7.42 32.80 13.25
C HIS A 104 5.92 32.91 13.57
N SER A 105 5.07 32.15 12.87
CA SER A 105 3.62 32.09 13.06
C SER A 105 3.21 31.18 14.22
N ASP A 106 4.15 30.49 14.87
CA ASP A 106 3.91 29.72 16.09
C ASP A 106 3.33 30.60 17.20
N ARG A 107 3.72 31.88 17.32
CA ARG A 107 3.31 32.77 18.44
C ARG A 107 1.78 32.88 18.63
N VAL A 108 0.97 32.41 17.68
CA VAL A 108 -0.50 32.35 17.71
C VAL A 108 -1.08 30.95 18.01
N LEU A 109 -0.26 29.98 18.44
CA LEU A 109 -0.69 28.73 19.09
C LEU A 109 -0.94 28.97 20.58
#